data_AF-A0A7W0VVV8-F1
#
_entry.id   AF-A0A7W0VVV8-F1
#
_cell.length_a   1.000
_cell.length_b   1.000
_cell.length_c   1.000
_cell.angle_alpha   90.00
_cell.angle_beta   90.00
_cell.angle_gamma   90.00
#
_symmetry.space_group_name_H-M   'P 1'
#
loop_
_entity.id
_entity.type
_entity.pdbx_description
1 polymer ?
#
loop_
_entity_poly.entity_id
_entity_poly.type
_entity_poly.pdbx_seq_one_letter_code
_entity_poly.pdbx_strand_id
1 'polypeptide(L)'
;MRSLAFVIVIVTACAFREDPLPRILPADAGALDGPICTCNPLTHGGCNSDEKCTWITEVGALGHIGCAPIGVVNEGGRCSYGRYNQFGFDNCRKGDVCLDGTCRTICDHNGGEPVCAIGFACSTTTLFAYGVTHVAGACVPDP
;
A
#
# COMPACT_ATOMS: atom_id res chain seq x y z
N MET A 1 48.15 2.43 -2.60
CA MET A 1 47.00 3.32 -2.88
C MET A 1 45.73 2.48 -2.69
N ARG A 2 45.10 2.56 -1.51
CA ARG A 2 43.87 1.81 -1.17
C ARG A 2 42.67 2.70 -1.46
N SER A 3 41.90 2.35 -2.48
CA SER A 3 40.67 3.07 -2.85
C SER A 3 39.56 2.73 -1.85
N LEU A 4 39.14 3.72 -1.06
CA LEU A 4 37.95 3.65 -0.21
C LEU A 4 36.75 4.04 -1.06
N ALA A 5 35.95 3.06 -1.47
CA ALA A 5 34.66 3.31 -2.11
C ALA A 5 33.62 3.66 -1.03
N PHE A 6 33.19 4.91 -0.99
CA PHE A 6 32.07 5.37 -0.17
C PHE A 6 30.76 4.86 -0.78
N VAL A 7 30.09 3.94 -0.11
CA VAL A 7 28.73 3.52 -0.45
C VAL A 7 27.76 4.51 0.22
N ILE A 8 27.16 5.39 -0.58
CA ILE A 8 26.13 6.33 -0.13
C ILE A 8 24.79 5.58 -0.13
N VAL A 9 24.28 5.25 1.04
CA VAL A 9 22.92 4.71 1.22
C VAL A 9 21.97 5.89 1.24
N ILE A 10 21.27 6.14 0.13
CA ILE A 10 20.19 7.13 0.07
C ILE A 10 18.94 6.45 0.61
N VAL A 11 18.56 6.78 1.85
CA VAL A 11 17.27 6.43 2.43
C VAL A 11 16.24 7.41 1.87
N THR A 12 15.59 7.05 0.76
CA THR A 12 14.49 7.85 0.21
C THR A 12 13.22 7.57 1.00
N ALA A 13 13.01 8.32 2.08
CA ALA A 13 11.70 8.46 2.71
C ALA A 13 10.76 9.22 1.77
N CYS A 14 9.45 8.97 1.87
CA CYS A 14 8.40 9.60 1.10
C CYS A 14 8.57 11.12 1.02
N ALA A 15 8.87 11.66 -0.17
CA ALA A 15 8.82 13.08 -0.43
C ALA A 15 7.35 13.50 -0.61
N PHE A 16 6.69 13.88 0.49
CA PHE A 16 5.56 14.79 0.40
C PHE A 16 6.13 16.18 0.08
N ARG A 17 5.55 16.89 -0.89
CA ARG A 17 5.84 18.32 -1.11
C ARG A 17 5.57 19.04 0.20
N GLU A 18 6.61 19.64 0.76
CA GLU A 18 6.49 20.63 1.82
C GLU A 18 5.92 21.91 1.20
N ASP A 19 4.59 22.06 1.20
CA ASP A 19 4.00 23.39 1.05
C ASP A 19 4.05 24.06 2.44
N PRO A 20 4.86 25.13 2.63
CA PRO A 20 4.87 25.86 3.90
C PRO A 20 3.67 26.80 3.94
N LEU A 21 2.52 26.34 4.44
CA LEU A 21 1.47 27.22 4.90
C LEU A 21 1.27 27.06 6.41
N PRO A 22 1.37 28.15 7.20
CA PRO A 22 1.08 28.12 8.62
C PRO A 22 -0.44 28.09 8.80
N ARG A 23 -1.04 26.90 8.88
CA ARG A 23 -2.40 26.75 9.42
C ARG A 23 -2.29 26.48 10.91
N ILE A 24 -2.53 27.55 11.68
CA ILE A 24 -2.88 27.46 13.10
C ILE A 24 -4.21 26.70 13.17
N LEU A 25 -4.17 25.41 13.53
CA LEU A 25 -5.35 24.66 13.91
C LEU A 25 -5.57 24.79 15.43
N PRO A 26 -6.83 24.93 15.88
CA PRO A 26 -7.16 25.00 17.31
C PRO A 26 -6.81 23.68 18.01
N ALA A 27 -6.22 23.81 19.21
CA ALA A 27 -5.61 22.74 20.01
C ALA A 27 -6.56 21.63 20.52
N ASP A 28 -7.86 21.71 20.22
CA ASP A 28 -8.87 20.77 20.71
C ASP A 28 -9.48 19.87 19.61
N ALA A 29 -9.07 20.06 18.35
CA ALA A 29 -9.20 19.01 17.36
C ALA A 29 -7.98 18.11 17.57
N GLY A 30 -8.15 16.97 18.24
CA GLY A 30 -7.13 15.93 18.27
C GLY A 30 -6.76 15.61 16.83
N ALA A 31 -5.69 16.23 16.36
CA ALA A 31 -5.19 16.02 15.04
C ALA A 31 -4.87 14.53 14.97
N LEU A 32 -5.43 13.86 13.97
CA LEU A 32 -4.85 12.61 13.53
C LEU A 32 -3.51 12.96 12.87
N ASP A 33 -2.55 13.44 13.66
CA ASP A 33 -1.16 13.80 13.32
C ASP A 33 -0.32 12.53 13.15
N GLY A 34 -0.89 11.49 12.56
CA GLY A 34 -0.16 10.32 12.08
C GLY A 34 -0.09 10.40 10.56
N PRO A 35 1.07 10.22 9.91
CA PRO A 35 1.11 10.11 8.45
C PRO A 35 0.20 8.95 8.02
N ILE A 36 -0.89 9.25 7.32
CA ILE A 36 -2.03 8.32 7.10
C ILE A 36 -1.78 7.29 5.99
N CYS A 37 -0.51 6.99 5.73
CA CYS A 37 -0.04 5.82 5.01
C CYS A 37 1.41 5.61 5.47
N THR A 38 1.63 4.69 6.42
CA THR A 38 2.98 4.30 6.86
C THR A 38 3.84 3.82 5.69
N CYS A 39 3.20 3.39 4.60
CA CYS A 39 3.82 2.91 3.39
C CYS A 39 3.00 3.26 2.15
N ASN A 40 3.63 3.18 0.97
CA ASN A 40 2.95 3.40 -0.31
C ASN A 40 2.62 2.04 -0.97
N PRO A 41 1.35 1.73 -1.30
CA PRO A 41 0.96 0.44 -1.89
C PRO A 41 1.51 0.20 -3.30
N LEU A 42 1.79 1.25 -4.08
CA LEU A 42 2.32 1.15 -5.45
C LEU A 42 3.82 0.83 -5.46
N THR A 43 4.58 1.47 -4.58
CA THR A 43 6.05 1.30 -4.52
C THR A 43 6.52 0.32 -3.45
N HIS A 44 5.63 -0.01 -2.51
CA HIS A 44 5.92 -0.67 -1.24
C HIS A 44 7.04 -0.01 -0.42
N GLY A 45 7.31 1.27 -0.68
CA GLY A 45 8.21 2.08 0.13
C GLY A 45 7.62 2.34 1.51
N GLY A 46 8.47 2.41 2.53
CA GLY A 46 8.09 2.60 3.93
C GLY A 46 7.98 1.32 4.75
N CYS A 47 8.05 0.14 4.12
CA CYS A 47 8.08 -1.15 4.81
C CYS A 47 9.47 -1.79 4.81
N ASN A 48 9.70 -2.77 5.69
CA ASN A 48 10.92 -3.56 5.68
C ASN A 48 11.02 -4.42 4.41
N SER A 49 12.22 -4.97 4.15
CA SER A 49 12.50 -5.75 2.95
C SER A 49 11.67 -7.04 2.85
N ASP A 50 11.31 -7.62 3.99
CA ASP A 50 10.47 -8.81 4.16
C ASP A 50 8.97 -8.49 4.29
N GLU A 51 8.59 -7.24 4.04
CA GLU A 51 7.23 -6.74 4.13
C GLU A 51 6.74 -6.14 2.81
N LYS A 52 5.42 -6.04 2.71
CA LYS A 52 4.69 -5.32 1.67
C LYS A 52 3.75 -4.30 2.30
N CYS A 53 3.47 -3.24 1.55
CA CYS A 53 2.40 -2.32 1.88
C CYS A 53 1.08 -2.86 1.35
N THR A 54 0.13 -3.17 2.23
CA THR A 54 -1.17 -3.77 1.89
C THR A 54 -2.28 -3.27 2.82
N TRP A 55 -3.52 -3.72 2.58
CA TRP A 55 -4.64 -3.51 3.48
C TRP A 55 -4.54 -4.43 4.70
N ILE A 56 -4.64 -3.84 5.89
CA ILE A 56 -4.71 -4.54 7.17
C ILE A 56 -6.14 -4.38 7.68
N THR A 57 -6.88 -5.48 7.71
CA THR A 57 -8.20 -5.55 8.33
C THR A 57 -8.08 -5.41 9.84
N GLU A 58 -8.91 -4.53 10.38
CA GLU A 58 -9.17 -4.41 11.79
C GLU A 58 -10.55 -5.04 12.04
N VAL A 59 -11.57 -4.24 12.34
CA VAL A 59 -12.89 -4.78 12.68
C VAL A 59 -13.75 -4.97 11.42
N GLY A 60 -14.05 -6.23 11.11
CA GLY A 60 -14.95 -6.57 9.99
C GLY A 60 -14.32 -6.24 8.64
N ALA A 61 -14.95 -5.34 7.89
CA ALA A 61 -14.43 -4.84 6.61
C ALA A 61 -13.62 -3.53 6.77
N LEU A 62 -13.53 -2.99 7.98
CA LEU A 62 -12.72 -1.80 8.26
C LEU A 62 -11.25 -2.18 8.41
N GLY A 63 -10.38 -1.23 8.10
CA GLY A 63 -8.94 -1.43 8.12
C GLY A 63 -8.19 -0.18 7.70
N HIS A 64 -6.90 -0.34 7.48
CA HIS A 64 -6.02 0.73 7.03
C HIS A 64 -4.88 0.17 6.16
N ILE A 65 -4.19 1.05 5.45
CA ILE A 65 -2.98 0.70 4.69
C ILE A 65 -1.80 0.62 5.67
N GLY A 66 -1.08 -0.50 5.67
CA GLY A 66 0.07 -0.71 6.54
C GLY A 66 1.04 -1.77 6.02
N CYS A 67 2.16 -1.91 6.73
CA CYS A 67 3.17 -2.92 6.43
C CYS A 67 2.78 -4.26 7.01
N ALA A 68 2.86 -5.30 6.17
CA ALA A 68 2.60 -6.67 6.56
C ALA A 68 3.65 -7.60 5.94
N PRO A 69 3.91 -8.78 6.54
CA PRO A 69 4.80 -9.78 5.96
C PRO A 69 4.40 -10.14 4.51
N ILE A 70 5.39 -10.39 3.67
CA ILE A 70 5.15 -10.83 2.29
C ILE A 70 4.50 -12.23 2.30
N GLY A 71 3.35 -12.35 1.65
CA GLY A 71 2.65 -13.61 1.49
C GLY A 71 3.28 -14.54 0.45
N VAL A 72 2.79 -15.78 0.40
CA VAL A 72 3.32 -16.84 -0.48
C VAL A 72 2.46 -17.08 -1.71
N VAL A 73 1.22 -16.59 -1.73
CA VAL A 73 0.27 -16.82 -2.82
C VAL A 73 0.59 -15.88 -3.99
N ASN A 74 0.81 -16.46 -5.17
CA ASN A 74 1.06 -15.71 -6.40
C ASN A 74 -0.23 -15.03 -6.91
N GLU A 75 -0.06 -14.02 -7.78
CA GLU A 75 -1.13 -13.45 -8.61
C GLU A 75 -2.06 -14.53 -9.19
N GLY A 76 -3.38 -14.28 -9.16
CA GLY A 76 -4.41 -15.21 -9.62
C GLY A 76 -4.69 -16.37 -8.67
N GLY A 77 -3.85 -16.58 -7.65
CA GLY A 77 -4.05 -17.61 -6.63
C GLY A 77 -5.17 -17.26 -5.64
N ARG A 78 -5.74 -18.29 -5.01
CA ARG A 78 -6.76 -18.11 -3.97
C ARG A 78 -6.13 -17.62 -2.67
N CYS A 79 -6.67 -16.54 -2.14
CA CYS A 79 -6.16 -15.86 -0.95
C CYS A 79 -7.20 -15.72 0.15
N SER A 80 -6.72 -15.33 1.32
CA SER A 80 -7.55 -14.99 2.47
C SER A 80 -6.85 -13.95 3.34
N TYR A 81 -7.64 -13.11 4.00
CA TYR A 81 -7.15 -12.32 5.13
C TYR A 81 -7.03 -13.21 6.36
N GLY A 82 -5.99 -13.00 7.15
CA GLY A 82 -5.89 -13.61 8.48
C GLY A 82 -7.06 -13.18 9.36
N ARG A 83 -7.29 -13.93 10.45
CA ARG A 83 -8.32 -13.53 11.42
C ARG A 83 -7.99 -12.15 12.00
N TYR A 84 -9.02 -11.32 12.17
CA TYR A 84 -8.94 -10.14 13.02
C TYR A 84 -8.34 -10.53 14.36
N ASN A 85 -7.47 -9.68 14.92
CA ASN A 85 -6.65 -9.89 16.14
C ASN A 85 -5.53 -10.93 16.07
N GLN A 86 -5.44 -11.72 15.00
CA GLN A 86 -4.30 -12.60 14.79
C GLN A 86 -3.38 -11.98 13.76
N PHE A 87 -3.82 -11.66 12.54
CA PHE A 87 -2.95 -11.08 11.50
C PHE A 87 -3.80 -10.54 10.35
N GLY A 88 -4.52 -9.43 10.54
CA GLY A 88 -5.56 -8.94 9.62
C GLY A 88 -5.12 -8.60 8.18
N PHE A 89 -3.93 -8.98 7.74
CA PHE A 89 -3.42 -8.83 6.38
C PHE A 89 -3.69 -10.08 5.52
N ASP A 90 -3.53 -9.92 4.21
CA ASP A 90 -3.68 -11.00 3.24
C ASP A 90 -2.37 -11.79 3.00
N ASN A 91 -2.49 -12.99 2.44
CA ASN A 91 -1.36 -13.88 2.15
C ASN A 91 -0.84 -13.83 0.71
N CYS A 92 -1.14 -12.78 -0.06
CA CYS A 92 -0.61 -12.57 -1.40
C CYS A 92 0.83 -12.04 -1.38
N ARG A 93 1.57 -12.26 -2.47
CA ARG A 93 2.93 -11.73 -2.64
C ARG A 93 2.97 -10.21 -2.66
N LYS A 94 4.18 -9.66 -2.56
CA LYS A 94 4.45 -8.23 -2.73
C LYS A 94 4.07 -7.82 -4.15
N GLY A 95 3.35 -6.73 -4.29
CA GLY A 95 2.70 -6.31 -5.54
C GLY A 95 1.21 -6.63 -5.58
N ASP A 96 0.73 -7.53 -4.72
CA ASP A 96 -0.64 -8.05 -4.79
C ASP A 96 -1.45 -7.74 -3.53
N VAL A 97 -2.77 -7.67 -3.71
CA VAL A 97 -3.78 -7.61 -2.63
C VAL A 97 -4.84 -8.69 -2.82
N CYS A 98 -5.40 -9.20 -1.73
CA CYS A 98 -6.50 -10.16 -1.81
C CYS A 98 -7.82 -9.41 -2.07
N LEU A 99 -8.36 -9.57 -3.29
CA LEU A 99 -9.63 -9.00 -3.72
C LEU A 99 -10.53 -10.12 -4.23
N ASP A 100 -11.74 -10.23 -3.68
CA ASP A 100 -12.71 -11.28 -3.99
C ASP A 100 -12.13 -12.71 -3.90
N GLY A 101 -11.28 -12.92 -2.90
CA GLY A 101 -10.62 -14.22 -2.64
C GLY A 101 -9.54 -14.59 -3.66
N THR A 102 -9.11 -13.66 -4.52
CA THR A 102 -8.03 -13.85 -5.49
C THR A 102 -6.93 -12.79 -5.29
N CYS A 103 -5.66 -13.20 -5.36
CA CYS A 103 -4.55 -12.24 -5.38
C CYS A 103 -4.57 -11.45 -6.69
N ARG A 104 -4.73 -10.13 -6.58
CA ARG A 104 -4.75 -9.20 -7.70
C ARG A 104 -3.58 -8.24 -7.59
N THR A 105 -2.91 -8.01 -8.71
CA THR A 105 -1.88 -6.97 -8.84
C THR A 105 -2.47 -5.62 -8.44
N ILE A 106 -1.81 -4.94 -7.50
CA ILE A 106 -2.08 -3.54 -7.15
C ILE A 106 -1.65 -2.70 -8.35
N CYS A 107 -2.40 -1.66 -8.70
CA CYS A 107 -2.13 -0.82 -9.86
C CYS A 107 -2.34 0.67 -9.57
N ASP A 108 -1.70 1.53 -10.35
CA ASP A 108 -1.98 2.97 -10.31
C ASP A 108 -3.19 3.29 -11.20
N HIS A 109 -4.32 3.57 -10.56
CA HIS A 109 -5.57 3.95 -11.24
C HIS A 109 -5.47 5.27 -12.03
N ASN A 110 -4.42 6.08 -11.84
CA ASN A 110 -4.16 7.27 -12.63
C ASN A 110 -3.30 7.00 -13.89
N GLY A 111 -2.96 5.74 -14.18
CA GLY A 111 -2.20 5.34 -15.36
C GLY A 111 -0.68 5.37 -15.18
N GLY A 112 -0.19 5.38 -13.93
CA GLY A 112 1.22 5.19 -13.59
C GLY A 112 1.62 3.72 -13.41
N GLU A 113 2.74 3.50 -12.73
CA GLU A 113 3.23 2.16 -12.38
C GLU A 113 2.86 1.80 -10.94
N PRO A 114 2.57 0.51 -10.65
CA PRO A 114 2.45 -0.61 -11.59
C PRO A 114 1.21 -0.55 -12.49
N VAL A 115 1.37 -0.98 -13.75
CA VAL A 115 0.27 -1.17 -14.71
C VAL A 115 -0.29 -2.60 -14.69
N CYS A 116 -1.56 -2.76 -15.06
CA CYS A 116 -2.17 -4.08 -15.21
C CYS A 116 -1.66 -4.84 -16.44
N ALA A 117 -1.60 -6.16 -16.32
CA ALA A 117 -1.32 -7.04 -17.46
C ALA A 117 -2.41 -6.92 -18.55
N ILE A 118 -2.07 -7.35 -19.77
CA ILE A 118 -3.01 -7.36 -20.91
C ILE A 118 -4.28 -8.15 -20.55
N GLY A 119 -5.44 -7.57 -20.84
CA GLY A 119 -6.75 -8.16 -20.53
C GLY A 119 -7.28 -7.82 -19.13
N PHE A 120 -6.58 -6.95 -18.39
CA PHE A 120 -7.01 -6.44 -17.09
C PHE A 120 -7.04 -4.91 -17.09
N ALA A 121 -8.02 -4.35 -16.39
CA ALA A 121 -8.15 -2.92 -16.14
C ALA A 121 -7.87 -2.61 -14.67
N CYS A 122 -7.30 -1.44 -14.41
CA CYS A 122 -7.09 -0.97 -13.05
C CYS A 122 -8.40 -0.44 -12.48
N SER A 123 -9.03 -1.20 -11.57
CA SER A 123 -10.27 -0.80 -10.91
C SER A 123 -9.98 -0.21 -9.54
N THR A 124 -10.64 0.90 -9.21
CA THR A 124 -10.57 1.51 -7.89
C THR A 124 -11.21 0.61 -6.83
N THR A 125 -10.60 0.55 -5.64
CA THR A 125 -11.09 -0.25 -4.52
C THR A 125 -11.10 0.57 -3.23
N THR A 126 -12.06 0.29 -2.35
CA THR A 126 -12.16 0.94 -1.03
C THR A 126 -11.00 0.56 -0.10
N LEU A 127 -10.27 -0.54 -0.40
CA LEU A 127 -9.08 -0.95 0.34
C LEU A 127 -7.95 0.09 0.27
N PHE A 128 -7.91 0.90 -0.78
CA PHE A 128 -6.91 1.94 -0.98
C PHE A 128 -7.52 3.33 -1.07
N ALA A 129 -8.66 3.54 -0.41
CA ALA A 129 -9.34 4.82 -0.35
C ALA A 129 -9.00 5.58 0.93
N TYR A 130 -8.70 6.88 0.78
CA TYR A 130 -8.62 7.84 1.86
C TYR A 130 -9.68 8.93 1.63
N GLY A 131 -10.81 8.81 2.32
CA GLY A 131 -12.00 9.62 2.04
C GLY A 131 -12.55 9.32 0.64
N VAL A 132 -12.53 10.32 -0.25
CA VAL A 132 -12.97 10.17 -1.65
C VAL A 132 -11.84 9.89 -2.63
N THR A 133 -10.59 10.02 -2.18
CA THR A 133 -9.40 9.84 -3.02
C THR A 133 -8.92 8.40 -2.93
N HIS A 134 -8.61 7.80 -4.07
CA HIS A 134 -8.00 6.48 -4.11
C HIS A 134 -6.51 6.66 -4.36
N VAL A 135 -5.66 5.92 -3.66
CA VAL A 135 -4.19 5.99 -3.85
C VAL A 135 -3.68 4.85 -4.73
N ALA A 136 -4.47 3.80 -4.88
CA ALA A 136 -4.21 2.66 -5.74
C ALA A 136 -5.53 1.96 -6.13
N GLY A 137 -5.45 1.09 -7.14
CA GLY A 137 -6.48 0.16 -7.52
C GLY A 137 -5.99 -1.28 -7.45
N ALA A 138 -6.80 -2.19 -7.98
CA ALA A 138 -6.40 -3.57 -8.22
C ALA A 138 -6.79 -3.98 -9.65
N CYS A 139 -5.96 -4.80 -10.27
CA CYS A 139 -6.19 -5.31 -11.61
C CYS A 139 -7.32 -6.33 -11.60
N VAL A 140 -8.38 -6.02 -12.34
CA VAL A 140 -9.55 -6.90 -12.54
C VAL A 140 -9.72 -7.19 -14.03
N PRO A 141 -10.33 -8.32 -14.43
CA PRO A 141 -10.58 -8.59 -15.84
C PRO A 141 -11.33 -7.43 -16.51
N ASP A 142 -10.83 -6.98 -17.66
CA ASP A 142 -11.49 -5.95 -18.48
C ASP A 142 -12.79 -6.54 -19.07
N PRO A 143 -13.96 -5.92 -18.87
CA PRO A 143 -15.25 -6.43 -19.34
C PRO A 143 -15.38 -6.51 -20.87
#